data_AF-A0A7L2T7S3-F1
#
_entry.id   AF-A0A7L2T7S3-F1
#
_cell.length_a   1.000
_cell.length_b   1.000
_cell.length_c   1.000
_cell.angle_alpha   90.00
_cell.angle_beta   90.00
_cell.angle_gamma   90.00
#
_symmetry.space_group_name_H-M   'P 1'
#
loop_
_entity.id
_entity.type
_entity.pdbx_description
1 polymer ?
#
loop_
_entity_poly.entity_id
_entity_poly.type
_entity_poly.pdbx_seq_one_letter_code
_entity_poly.pdbx_strand_id
1 'polypeptide(L)'
;PGVPSPSAPPGARRVSSVLNRDVKQFGKQHLFDGSEETCWNSDQWVTLDFPSPVKVSQLHIQFQGGFSSRVCTLEGCRTGEELVKISELYPQDSHAMQI
;
A
#
# COMPACT_ATOMS: atom_id res chain seq x y z
N PRO A 1 -11.71 26.53 7.81
CA PRO A 1 -10.80 25.51 7.21
C PRO A 1 -10.76 24.28 8.11
N GLY A 2 -11.50 23.23 7.75
CA GLY A 2 -11.55 21.99 8.54
C GLY A 2 -10.24 21.24 8.43
N VAL A 3 -9.67 20.86 9.57
CA VAL A 3 -8.50 19.98 9.62
C VAL A 3 -8.90 18.65 8.96
N PRO A 4 -8.13 18.12 7.99
CA PRO A 4 -8.43 16.82 7.42
C PRO A 4 -8.44 15.75 8.51
N SER A 5 -9.46 14.89 8.51
CA SER A 5 -9.54 13.77 9.43
C SER A 5 -8.29 12.89 9.27
N PRO A 6 -7.64 12.44 10.35
CA PRO A 6 -6.40 11.63 10.30
C PRO A 6 -6.56 10.27 9.59
N SER A 7 -7.78 9.91 9.19
CA SER A 7 -8.15 8.66 8.53
C SER A 7 -8.60 8.85 7.07
N ALA A 8 -8.40 10.02 6.45
CA ALA A 8 -8.82 10.23 5.08
C ALA A 8 -8.12 9.23 4.14
N PRO A 9 -8.86 8.40 3.38
CA PRO A 9 -8.24 7.45 2.46
C PRO A 9 -7.46 8.23 1.38
N PRO A 10 -6.36 7.66 0.86
CA PRO A 10 -5.62 8.30 -0.21
C PRO A 10 -6.54 8.58 -1.40
N GLY A 11 -6.38 9.76 -1.99
CA GLY A 11 -7.21 10.27 -3.08
C GLY A 11 -7.01 9.50 -4.38
N ALA A 12 -5.79 9.06 -4.67
CA ALA A 12 -5.50 8.18 -5.80
C ALA A 12 -4.59 7.02 -5.42
N ARG A 13 -4.81 5.87 -6.07
CA ARG A 13 -4.06 4.63 -5.86
C ARG A 13 -3.59 4.09 -7.22
N ARG A 14 -2.28 3.95 -7.37
CA ARG A 14 -1.64 3.40 -8.57
C ARG A 14 -0.86 2.16 -8.20
N VAL A 15 -0.99 1.13 -9.01
CA VAL A 15 -0.17 -0.08 -8.96
C VAL A 15 0.59 -0.15 -10.27
N SER A 16 1.84 -0.61 -10.23
CA SER A 16 2.66 -0.68 -11.45
C SER A 16 2.31 -1.87 -12.33
N SER A 17 1.86 -2.98 -11.73
CA SER A 17 1.42 -4.18 -12.45
C SER A 17 0.39 -4.99 -11.65
N VAL A 18 -0.10 -6.05 -12.29
CA VAL A 18 -0.96 -7.07 -11.68
C VAL A 18 -0.43 -8.43 -12.13
N LEU A 19 -0.30 -9.38 -11.20
CA LEU A 19 0.17 -10.74 -11.49
C LEU A 19 -0.64 -11.35 -12.65
N ASN A 20 0.06 -11.87 -13.66
CA ASN A 20 -0.53 -12.46 -14.87
C ASN A 20 -1.51 -11.55 -15.63
N ARG A 21 -1.51 -10.24 -15.37
CA ARG A 21 -2.51 -9.27 -15.87
C ARG A 21 -3.95 -9.62 -15.46
N ASP A 22 -4.14 -10.45 -14.44
CA ASP A 22 -5.46 -10.84 -13.95
C ASP A 22 -6.03 -9.78 -13.00
N VAL A 23 -6.60 -8.73 -13.61
CA VAL A 23 -7.22 -7.63 -12.87
C VAL A 23 -8.45 -8.07 -12.07
N LYS A 24 -9.10 -9.18 -12.45
CA LYS A 24 -10.28 -9.68 -11.73
C LYS A 24 -9.86 -10.28 -10.39
N GLN A 25 -8.82 -11.11 -10.40
CA GLN A 25 -8.37 -11.82 -9.21
C GLN A 25 -7.40 -10.99 -8.36
N PHE A 26 -6.52 -10.20 -8.98
CA PHE A 26 -5.40 -9.52 -8.30
C PHE A 26 -5.40 -8.00 -8.49
N GLY A 27 -6.53 -7.40 -8.88
CA GLY A 27 -6.61 -5.98 -9.20
C GLY A 27 -6.47 -5.06 -7.99
N LYS A 28 -6.07 -3.80 -8.23
CA LYS A 28 -5.86 -2.77 -7.20
C LYS A 28 -7.09 -2.43 -6.36
N GLN A 29 -8.29 -2.76 -6.84
CA GLN A 29 -9.53 -2.59 -6.08
C GLN A 29 -9.51 -3.41 -4.77
N HIS A 30 -8.76 -4.52 -4.76
CA HIS A 30 -8.62 -5.42 -3.62
C HIS A 30 -7.63 -4.94 -2.55
N LEU A 31 -6.91 -3.83 -2.76
CA LEU A 31 -5.99 -3.28 -1.76
C LEU A 31 -6.70 -2.77 -0.49
N PHE A 32 -7.98 -2.39 -0.61
CA PHE A 32 -8.72 -1.70 0.45
C PHE A 32 -10.20 -2.14 0.50
N ASP A 33 -10.54 -3.31 -0.06
CA ASP A 33 -11.90 -3.85 0.00
C ASP A 33 -12.22 -4.48 1.36
N GLY A 34 -11.20 -4.72 2.19
CA GLY A 34 -11.31 -5.28 3.54
C GLY A 34 -11.59 -6.78 3.56
N SER A 35 -11.45 -7.46 2.42
CA SER A 35 -11.71 -8.89 2.31
C SER A 35 -10.41 -9.69 2.51
N GLU A 36 -10.45 -10.72 3.35
CA GLU A 36 -9.31 -11.63 3.58
C GLU A 36 -9.09 -12.61 2.40
N GLU A 37 -10.09 -12.74 1.53
CA GLU A 37 -10.08 -13.68 0.39
C GLU A 37 -9.51 -13.06 -0.90
N THR A 38 -9.42 -11.74 -0.96
CA THR A 38 -8.97 -10.98 -2.12
C THR A 38 -7.65 -10.27 -1.80
N CYS A 39 -6.86 -9.99 -2.83
CA CYS A 39 -5.63 -9.23 -2.68
C CYS A 39 -5.26 -8.52 -3.98
N TRP A 40 -4.40 -7.51 -3.88
CA TRP A 40 -3.56 -7.14 -5.01
C TRP A 40 -2.26 -7.93 -4.93
N ASN A 41 -1.79 -8.43 -6.08
CA ASN A 41 -0.55 -9.20 -6.18
C ASN A 41 0.30 -8.72 -7.35
N SER A 42 1.59 -8.52 -7.09
CA SER A 42 2.60 -8.07 -8.04
C SER A 42 3.99 -8.31 -7.46
N ASP A 43 5.01 -8.31 -8.32
CA ASP A 43 6.43 -8.28 -8.00
C ASP A 43 6.97 -6.85 -7.74
N GLN A 44 6.10 -5.84 -7.78
CA GLN A 44 6.47 -4.43 -7.77
C GLN A 44 5.74 -3.62 -6.68
N TRP A 45 5.34 -2.37 -6.97
CA TRP A 45 4.99 -1.37 -5.97
C TRP A 45 3.56 -0.83 -6.13
N VAL A 46 3.08 -0.22 -5.04
CA VAL A 46 1.85 0.58 -4.97
C VAL A 46 2.20 2.00 -4.52
N THR A 47 1.59 3.01 -5.16
CA THR A 47 1.69 4.42 -4.75
C THR A 47 0.33 4.93 -4.30
N LEU A 48 0.35 5.67 -3.20
CA LEU A 48 -0.80 6.34 -2.61
C LEU A 48 -0.59 7.86 -2.69
N ASP A 49 -1.47 8.54 -3.42
CA ASP A 49 -1.48 10.01 -3.45
C ASP A 49 -2.49 10.54 -2.45
N PHE A 50 -2.05 11.49 -1.63
CA PHE A 50 -2.92 12.21 -0.71
C PHE A 50 -3.28 13.58 -1.29
N PRO A 51 -4.52 14.06 -1.10
CA PRO A 51 -4.97 15.35 -1.64
C PRO A 51 -4.24 16.56 -1.01
N SER A 52 -3.59 16.35 0.13
CA SER A 52 -2.76 17.32 0.84
C SER A 52 -1.59 16.61 1.52
N PRO A 53 -0.51 17.32 1.90
CA PRO A 53 0.55 16.74 2.72
C PRO A 53 0.00 16.09 3.99
N VAL A 54 0.46 14.88 4.29
CA VAL A 54 0.08 14.12 5.48
C VAL A 54 1.31 13.78 6.31
N LYS A 55 1.11 13.60 7.61
CA LYS A 55 2.11 12.98 8.49
C LYS A 55 1.79 11.50 8.59
N VAL A 56 2.64 10.65 8.04
CA VAL A 56 2.54 9.20 8.20
C VAL A 56 2.93 8.85 9.63
N SER A 57 2.00 8.27 10.40
CA SER A 57 2.24 7.84 11.77
C SER A 57 2.39 6.33 11.91
N GLN A 58 1.63 5.57 11.12
CA GLN A 58 1.60 4.11 11.13
C GLN A 58 1.30 3.60 9.73
N LEU A 59 1.84 2.43 9.39
CA LEU A 59 1.51 1.69 8.19
C LEU A 59 0.94 0.35 8.62
N HIS A 60 -0.30 0.08 8.24
CA HIS A 60 -0.90 -1.24 8.42
C HIS A 60 -0.76 -2.03 7.13
N ILE A 61 -0.14 -3.20 7.19
CA ILE A 61 0.04 -4.09 6.04
C ILE A 61 -0.35 -5.52 6.42
N GLN A 62 -1.05 -6.19 5.51
CA GLN A 62 -1.43 -7.59 5.66
C GLN A 62 -1.13 -8.29 4.33
N PHE A 63 -0.43 -9.42 4.41
CA PHE A 63 -0.17 -10.28 3.27
C PHE A 63 -1.09 -11.49 3.33
N GLN A 64 -1.32 -12.14 2.19
CA GLN A 64 -1.83 -13.50 2.20
C GLN A 64 -0.68 -14.45 2.57
N GLY A 65 -0.93 -15.39 3.48
CA GLY A 65 0.07 -16.38 3.89
C GLY A 65 0.57 -17.22 2.71
N GLY A 66 1.88 -17.43 2.67
CA GLY A 66 2.61 -18.01 1.54
C GLY A 66 3.04 -16.97 0.48
N PHE A 67 2.61 -15.72 0.61
CA PHE A 67 2.79 -14.68 -0.41
C PHE A 67 3.24 -13.32 0.17
N SER A 68 4.07 -13.34 1.22
CA SER A 68 4.72 -12.13 1.72
C SER A 68 6.05 -11.82 1.03
N SER A 69 6.34 -10.53 0.88
CA SER A 69 7.70 -10.09 0.55
C SER A 69 8.66 -10.37 1.72
N ARG A 70 9.95 -10.52 1.44
CA ARG A 70 10.96 -10.58 2.53
C ARG A 70 11.32 -9.21 3.07
N VAL A 71 11.26 -8.20 2.21
CA VAL A 71 11.59 -6.80 2.49
C VAL A 71 10.67 -5.92 1.65
N CYS A 72 10.05 -4.92 2.28
CA CYS A 72 9.39 -3.81 1.59
C CYS A 72 10.13 -2.51 1.92
N THR A 73 10.24 -1.62 0.94
CA THR A 73 10.73 -0.25 1.17
C THR A 73 9.54 0.69 1.16
N LEU A 74 9.41 1.51 2.22
CA LEU A 74 8.50 2.63 2.25
C LEU A 74 9.24 3.88 1.79
N GLU A 75 8.74 4.50 0.73
CA GLU A 75 9.24 5.74 0.18
C GLU A 75 8.14 6.81 0.18
N GLY A 76 8.54 8.08 0.19
CA GLY A 76 7.60 9.18 0.06
C GLY A 76 8.27 10.45 -0.41
N CYS A 77 7.47 11.36 -0.95
CA CYS A 77 7.90 12.70 -1.37
C CYS A 77 6.72 13.67 -1.35
N ARG A 78 7.01 14.96 -1.46
CA ARG A 78 5.97 15.93 -1.82
C ARG A 78 5.84 16.01 -3.34
N THR A 79 4.73 16.56 -3.81
CA THR A 79 4.49 16.74 -5.25
C THR A 79 5.63 17.52 -5.90
N GLY A 80 6.28 16.92 -6.90
CA GLY A 80 7.39 17.52 -7.64
C GLY A 80 8.78 17.22 -7.07
N GLU A 81 8.87 16.50 -5.95
CA GLU A 81 10.13 16.05 -5.37
C GLU A 81 10.43 14.59 -5.73
N GLU A 82 11.70 14.20 -5.60
CA GLU A 82 12.13 12.81 -5.75
C GLU A 82 11.67 11.97 -4.54
N LEU A 83 11.32 10.71 -4.78
CA LEU A 83 11.02 9.75 -3.72
C LEU A 83 12.25 9.54 -2.83
N VAL A 84 12.05 9.68 -1.52
CA VAL A 84 13.08 9.37 -0.54
C VAL A 84 12.65 8.18 0.30
N LYS A 85 13.61 7.30 0.60
CA LYS A 85 13.38 6.17 1.51
C LYS A 85 13.07 6.67 2.92
N ILE A 86 11.92 6.26 3.44
CA ILE A 86 11.46 6.54 4.80
C ILE A 86 11.84 5.39 5.73
N SER A 87 11.58 4.14 5.31
CA SER A 87 11.88 2.94 6.10
C SER A 87 12.02 1.69 5.24
N GLU A 88 12.68 0.68 5.79
CA GLU A 88 12.51 -0.72 5.38
C GLU A 88 11.56 -1.43 6.34
N LEU A 89 10.83 -2.41 5.81
CA LEU A 89 9.86 -3.22 6.52
C LEU A 89 10.17 -4.69 6.24
N TYR A 90 9.98 -5.55 7.24
CA TYR A 90 10.24 -6.99 7.15
C TYR A 90 8.96 -7.75 7.51
N PRO A 91 7.97 -7.76 6.60
CA PRO A 91 6.68 -8.36 6.90
C PRO A 91 6.80 -9.87 7.06
N GLN A 92 6.13 -10.39 8.09
CA GLN A 92 5.98 -11.81 8.31
C GLN A 92 5.05 -12.42 7.28
N ASP A 93 5.37 -13.64 6.86
CA ASP A 93 4.53 -14.44 5.98
C ASP A 93 3.34 -15.02 6.76
N SER A 94 2.33 -14.17 6.96
CA SER A 94 1.13 -14.50 7.73
C SER A 94 -0.08 -13.74 7.21
N HIS A 95 -1.26 -14.29 7.46
CA HIS A 95 -2.54 -13.62 7.21
C HIS A 95 -2.87 -12.54 8.26
N ALA A 96 -1.96 -12.18 9.16
CA ALA A 96 -2.23 -11.19 10.21
C ALA A 96 -1.91 -9.76 9.76
N MET A 97 -2.68 -8.80 10.26
CA MET A 97 -2.38 -7.37 10.15
C MET A 97 -1.09 -7.04 10.92
N GLN A 98 -0.17 -6.32 10.28
CA GLN A 98 1.13 -5.94 10.83
C GLN A 98 1.29 -4.41 10.82
N ILE A 99 2.09 -3.89 11.76
CA ILE A 99 2.38 -2.46 11.98
C ILE A 99 3.88 -2.21 11.81
#